data_AF-A0A7R9K1W7-F1
#
_entry.id   AF-A0A7R9K1W7-F1
#
_cell.length_a   1.000
_cell.length_b   1.000
_cell.length_c   1.000
_cell.angle_alpha   90.00
_cell.angle_beta   90.00
_cell.angle_gamma   90.00
#
_symmetry.space_group_name_H-M   'P 1'
#
loop_
_entity.id
_entity.type
_entity.pdbx_description
1 polymer ?
#
loop_
_entity_poly.entity_id
_entity_poly.type
_entity_poly.pdbx_seq_one_letter_code
_entity_poly.pdbx_strand_id
1 'polypeptide(L)'
;MLVTLVVCGMFLGSLLSAFGQEGPVGILYPRESESREVRSLDGVWNFRLSPVNDTAKGFTDEWYSQELRKSGDVIPMPVPASYNDITEDPEVRDFVGVVWYDRNFYVPSSWEGKRVWLRFGSVTYLAVVFVNGEHVVTHEIGHLPFRVEVTDRVNYGATNLITVAVNNTLYESSIPQGGVTNITTDKNTTETFMTYSFDFFHYAGIDRPVTLYTTPEVYIDDISVITNIESQTGLVEYTIVYAGDSGDTDDLSITLTLYDRDDQIVATSSGVKGELRIQDVNLWWPYLMHPDPAYLYTLQVNGIPRLVWFQKGICNIDTNGYNPLKVNLTLEESDVYRLPVGVRTVSWNSTSLLINDKPFYFRGFGKHEDSDFKGKGLDLSIVTKDYNLIKWVGGNGYRTSHYPYAEEIMDFSDRQGIVIIDEVPIVDAKDWHEQLLENHLSSLTQLIQRDKNRPSVILWSVANEAATSSSGTEIYFK
;
A
#
# COMPACT_ATOMS: atom_id res chain seq x y z
N MET A 1 18.87 -8.32 -19.08
CA MET A 1 17.80 -7.30 -19.26
C MET A 1 17.52 -6.56 -17.95
N LEU A 2 17.25 -7.24 -16.83
CA LEU A 2 17.11 -6.62 -15.49
C LEU A 2 18.32 -5.76 -15.07
N VAL A 3 19.54 -6.30 -15.27
CA VAL A 3 20.81 -5.60 -14.97
C VAL A 3 20.95 -4.29 -15.75
N THR A 4 20.45 -4.21 -16.99
CA THR A 4 20.57 -3.00 -17.82
C THR A 4 19.54 -1.93 -17.44
N LEU A 5 18.38 -2.33 -16.92
CA LEU A 5 17.28 -1.42 -16.53
C LEU A 5 17.58 -0.71 -15.20
N VAL A 6 18.08 -1.44 -14.20
CA VAL A 6 18.40 -0.86 -12.88
C VAL A 6 19.64 0.04 -12.93
N VAL A 7 20.59 -0.24 -13.82
CA VAL A 7 21.91 0.42 -13.88
C VAL A 7 21.90 1.66 -14.76
N CYS A 8 21.05 1.72 -15.78
CA CYS A 8 21.01 2.87 -16.69
C CYS A 8 19.94 3.92 -16.33
N GLY A 9 19.22 3.78 -15.21
CA GLY A 9 18.06 4.65 -14.93
C GLY A 9 17.05 4.65 -16.10
N MET A 10 17.05 3.60 -16.93
CA MET A 10 16.17 3.51 -18.06
C MET A 10 14.78 3.15 -17.54
N PHE A 11 13.87 4.12 -17.66
CA PHE A 11 12.46 4.02 -17.37
C PHE A 11 11.88 2.64 -17.70
N LEU A 12 11.41 1.95 -16.66
CA LEU A 12 10.60 0.74 -16.82
C LEU A 12 9.21 1.03 -17.39
N GLY A 13 8.82 2.30 -17.57
CA GLY A 13 7.53 2.70 -18.14
C GLY A 13 7.21 2.03 -19.49
N SER A 14 8.23 1.66 -20.27
CA SER A 14 8.06 0.99 -21.56
C SER A 14 8.20 -0.54 -21.54
N LEU A 15 8.61 -1.15 -20.42
CA LEU A 15 8.74 -2.62 -20.27
C LEU A 15 7.67 -3.24 -19.35
N LEU A 16 6.98 -2.41 -18.56
CA LEU A 16 5.76 -2.79 -17.85
C LEU A 16 4.57 -3.08 -18.79
N SER A 17 4.66 -2.74 -20.07
CA SER A 17 3.66 -3.08 -21.09
C SER A 17 3.84 -4.49 -21.69
N ALA A 18 4.94 -5.19 -21.38
CA ALA A 18 5.21 -6.54 -21.88
C ALA A 18 4.70 -7.67 -20.96
N PHE A 19 4.24 -7.33 -19.75
CA PHE A 19 3.47 -8.20 -18.87
C PHE A 19 2.16 -7.47 -18.58
N GLY A 20 1.05 -7.98 -19.11
CA GLY A 20 -0.21 -7.26 -19.26
C GLY A 20 -0.58 -6.39 -18.06
N GLN A 21 -0.82 -5.10 -18.31
CA GLN A 21 -1.66 -4.30 -17.45
C GLN A 21 -3.08 -4.88 -17.53
N GLU A 22 -3.37 -5.81 -16.62
CA GLU A 22 -4.71 -5.93 -16.08
C GLU A 22 -5.05 -4.60 -15.36
N GLY A 23 -6.33 -4.29 -15.18
CA GLY A 23 -6.78 -3.03 -14.56
C GLY A 23 -6.15 -2.77 -13.18
N PRO A 24 -6.44 -1.62 -12.54
CA PRO A 24 -5.85 -1.30 -11.24
C PRO A 24 -6.11 -2.44 -10.25
N VAL A 25 -5.03 -3.14 -9.87
CA VAL A 25 -5.05 -4.25 -8.92
C VAL A 25 -5.51 -3.71 -7.57
N GLY A 26 -6.44 -4.40 -6.91
CA GLY A 26 -6.88 -4.05 -5.56
C GLY A 26 -5.70 -3.99 -4.58
N ILE A 27 -5.73 -3.04 -3.63
CA ILE A 27 -4.64 -2.84 -2.66
C ILE A 27 -5.16 -2.77 -1.22
N LEU A 28 -6.27 -3.48 -0.97
CA LEU A 28 -6.86 -3.57 0.37
C LEU A 28 -5.80 -3.92 1.42
N TYR A 29 -5.82 -3.20 2.54
CA TYR A 29 -4.92 -3.43 3.65
C TYR A 29 -5.08 -4.87 4.18
N PRO A 30 -4.00 -5.65 4.39
CA PRO A 30 -4.11 -7.00 4.92
C PRO A 30 -4.79 -7.01 6.29
N ARG A 31 -5.83 -7.83 6.45
CA ARG A 31 -6.57 -7.99 7.70
C ARG A 31 -6.76 -9.48 7.98
N GLU A 32 -6.52 -9.87 9.22
CA GLU A 32 -6.83 -11.22 9.67
C GLU A 32 -8.35 -11.43 9.66
N SER A 33 -8.77 -12.61 9.22
CA SER A 33 -10.15 -13.06 9.24
C SER A 33 -10.19 -14.58 9.31
N GLU A 34 -11.40 -15.13 9.29
CA GLU A 34 -11.66 -16.55 9.20
C GLU A 34 -11.01 -17.20 7.96
N SER A 35 -10.74 -16.41 6.91
CA SER A 35 -10.20 -16.85 5.62
C SER A 35 -8.81 -16.32 5.30
N ARG A 36 -8.28 -15.39 6.11
CA ARG A 36 -7.02 -14.68 5.84
C ARG A 36 -6.11 -14.69 7.06
N GLU A 37 -4.90 -15.19 6.87
CA GLU A 37 -3.84 -15.14 7.88
C GLU A 37 -2.82 -14.08 7.49
N VAL A 38 -2.37 -13.27 8.46
CA VAL A 38 -1.41 -12.18 8.23
C VAL A 38 -0.19 -12.37 9.13
N ARG A 39 1.00 -12.22 8.57
CA ARG A 39 2.27 -12.35 9.28
C ARG A 39 3.22 -11.22 8.91
N SER A 40 3.67 -10.49 9.92
CA SER A 40 4.72 -9.49 9.75
C SER A 40 6.08 -10.14 9.47
N LEU A 41 6.84 -9.54 8.54
CA LEU A 41 8.25 -9.79 8.27
C LEU A 41 9.15 -8.68 8.83
N ASP A 42 8.61 -7.80 9.68
CA ASP A 42 9.35 -6.74 10.36
C ASP A 42 10.40 -7.32 11.32
N GLY A 43 11.30 -6.45 11.76
CA GLY A 43 12.44 -6.76 12.64
C GLY A 43 13.76 -6.49 11.95
N VAL A 44 14.82 -7.19 12.35
CA VAL A 44 16.17 -6.95 11.82
C VAL A 44 16.42 -7.81 10.58
N TRP A 45 16.83 -7.15 9.49
CA TRP A 45 17.24 -7.74 8.22
C TRP A 45 18.76 -7.59 8.08
N ASN A 46 19.42 -8.40 7.25
CA ASN A 46 20.79 -8.07 6.87
C ASN A 46 20.76 -6.97 5.82
N PHE A 47 21.78 -6.12 5.84
CA PHE A 47 21.87 -4.96 4.97
C PHE A 47 23.30 -4.77 4.46
N ARG A 48 23.43 -4.30 3.23
CA ARG A 48 24.71 -3.82 2.67
C ARG A 48 24.50 -2.83 1.53
N LEU A 49 25.46 -1.94 1.35
CA LEU A 49 25.53 -1.05 0.20
C LEU A 49 26.09 -1.79 -1.03
N SER A 50 25.64 -1.44 -2.23
CA SER A 50 26.42 -1.70 -3.44
C SER A 50 27.69 -0.83 -3.43
N PRO A 51 28.79 -1.24 -4.09
CA PRO A 51 29.95 -0.37 -4.24
C PRO A 51 29.58 0.92 -4.99
N VAL A 52 30.08 2.06 -4.50
CA VAL A 52 29.83 3.39 -5.09
C VAL A 52 30.16 3.45 -6.58
N ASN A 53 31.23 2.78 -7.01
CA ASN A 53 31.68 2.76 -8.41
C ASN A 53 31.00 1.68 -9.27
N ASP A 54 30.17 0.83 -8.68
CA ASP A 54 29.49 -0.28 -9.36
C ASP A 54 28.17 -0.62 -8.66
N THR A 55 27.19 0.27 -8.81
CA THR A 55 25.84 0.08 -8.22
C THR A 55 25.15 -1.17 -8.73
N ALA A 56 25.55 -1.66 -9.92
CA ALA A 56 25.09 -2.87 -10.58
C ALA A 56 25.59 -4.16 -9.93
N LYS A 57 26.66 -4.11 -9.14
CA LYS A 57 27.42 -5.30 -8.73
C LYS A 57 26.55 -6.41 -8.15
N GLY A 58 25.62 -6.07 -7.26
CA GLY A 58 24.75 -7.07 -6.64
C GLY A 58 23.83 -7.78 -7.63
N PHE A 59 23.47 -7.14 -8.74
CA PHE A 59 22.73 -7.79 -9.82
C PHE A 59 23.63 -8.66 -10.69
N THR A 60 24.83 -8.16 -11.05
CA THR A 60 25.82 -8.89 -11.87
C THR A 60 26.33 -10.16 -11.18
N ASP A 61 26.59 -10.07 -9.88
CA ASP A 61 27.08 -11.17 -9.05
C ASP A 61 25.93 -12.00 -8.44
N GLU A 62 24.68 -11.71 -8.81
CA GLU A 62 23.48 -12.42 -8.36
C GLU A 62 23.38 -12.57 -6.83
N TRP A 63 23.61 -11.49 -6.08
CA TRP A 63 23.56 -11.51 -4.62
C TRP A 63 22.23 -12.01 -4.05
N TYR A 64 21.14 -11.89 -4.81
CA TYR A 64 19.81 -12.37 -4.47
C TYR A 64 19.64 -13.90 -4.52
N SER A 65 20.57 -14.64 -5.15
CA SER A 65 20.50 -16.10 -5.29
C SER A 65 20.77 -16.87 -3.99
N GLN A 66 21.30 -16.19 -2.97
CA GLN A 66 21.67 -16.76 -1.68
C GLN A 66 21.64 -15.68 -0.59
N GLU A 67 21.78 -16.07 0.68
CA GLU A 67 21.89 -15.10 1.77
C GLU A 67 23.05 -14.12 1.54
N LEU A 68 22.81 -12.81 1.70
CA LEU A 68 23.75 -11.72 1.41
C LEU A 68 25.09 -11.88 2.14
N ARG A 69 25.06 -12.40 3.37
CA ARG A 69 26.28 -12.69 4.15
C ARG A 69 27.24 -13.68 3.48
N LYS A 70 26.78 -14.46 2.50
CA LYS A 70 27.62 -15.39 1.73
C LYS A 70 28.34 -14.71 0.57
N SER A 71 27.88 -13.55 0.13
CA SER A 71 28.48 -12.75 -0.96
C SER A 71 29.25 -11.53 -0.46
N GLY A 72 29.34 -11.32 0.85
CA GLY A 72 30.11 -10.24 1.47
C GLY A 72 29.63 -9.88 2.87
N ASP A 73 30.29 -8.91 3.48
CA ASP A 73 29.92 -8.41 4.81
C ASP A 73 28.56 -7.72 4.77
N VAL A 74 27.82 -7.87 5.87
CA VAL A 74 26.50 -7.28 6.08
C VAL A 74 26.42 -6.71 7.49
N ILE A 75 25.54 -5.73 7.66
CA ILE A 75 25.19 -5.15 8.96
C ILE A 75 23.71 -5.38 9.26
N PRO A 76 23.29 -5.42 10.54
CA PRO A 76 21.87 -5.49 10.88
C PRO A 76 21.17 -4.17 10.56
N MET A 77 19.99 -4.23 9.96
CA MET A 77 19.14 -3.06 9.68
C MET A 77 17.69 -3.33 10.09
N PRO A 78 17.07 -2.49 10.94
CA PRO A 78 15.68 -2.67 11.31
C PRO A 78 14.75 -2.32 10.14
N VAL A 79 13.63 -3.03 10.09
CA VAL A 79 12.49 -2.80 9.20
C VAL A 79 11.23 -2.83 10.06
N PRO A 80 10.34 -1.82 10.01
CA PRO A 80 10.44 -0.60 9.21
C PRO A 80 11.41 0.45 9.78
N ALA A 81 12.28 0.99 8.94
CA ALA A 81 13.13 2.15 9.22
C ALA A 81 13.78 2.70 7.94
N SER A 82 14.06 4.00 7.94
CA SER A 82 15.02 4.56 7.01
C SER A 82 16.44 4.23 7.48
N TYR A 83 17.32 3.76 6.59
CA TYR A 83 18.64 3.28 7.01
C TYR A 83 19.60 4.40 7.43
N ASN A 84 19.33 5.63 6.98
CA ASN A 84 20.29 6.73 6.97
C ASN A 84 20.79 7.14 8.37
N ASP A 85 19.97 6.97 9.41
CA ASP A 85 20.29 7.37 10.80
C ASP A 85 20.41 6.20 11.77
N ILE A 86 20.48 4.97 11.25
CA ILE A 86 20.63 3.79 12.10
C ILE A 86 22.09 3.60 12.52
N THR A 87 23.03 3.95 11.64
CA THR A 87 24.46 3.73 11.84
C THR A 87 25.19 5.04 12.13
N GLU A 88 26.38 4.94 12.73
CA GLU A 88 27.33 6.04 12.91
C GLU A 88 28.11 6.41 11.64
N ASP A 89 27.96 5.63 10.56
CA ASP A 89 28.74 5.76 9.33
C ASP A 89 28.13 6.82 8.39
N PRO A 90 28.84 7.95 8.13
CA PRO A 90 28.36 8.96 7.19
C PRO A 90 28.25 8.45 5.75
N GLU A 91 29.04 7.44 5.35
CA GLU A 91 28.92 6.85 4.01
C GLU A 91 27.58 6.12 3.84
N VAL A 92 27.05 5.51 4.91
CA VAL A 92 25.70 4.92 4.90
C VAL A 92 24.65 6.02 4.86
N ARG A 93 24.78 7.07 5.69
CA ARG A 93 23.80 8.17 5.77
C ARG A 93 23.56 8.85 4.44
N ASP A 94 24.65 9.20 3.75
CA ASP A 94 24.63 10.02 2.53
C ASP A 94 24.72 9.16 1.25
N PHE A 95 24.58 7.84 1.36
CA PHE A 95 24.72 6.91 0.23
C PHE A 95 23.69 7.21 -0.87
N VAL A 96 24.17 7.31 -2.12
CA VAL A 96 23.34 7.39 -3.32
C VAL A 96 23.57 6.14 -4.17
N GLY A 97 22.51 5.38 -4.40
CA GLY A 97 22.55 4.20 -5.26
C GLY A 97 21.70 3.04 -4.73
N VAL A 98 22.18 1.82 -4.98
CA VAL A 98 21.48 0.58 -4.62
C VAL A 98 21.97 0.05 -3.28
N VAL A 99 21.04 -0.17 -2.36
CA VAL A 99 21.26 -0.90 -1.11
C VAL A 99 20.51 -2.22 -1.15
N TRP A 100 20.99 -3.21 -0.40
CA TRP A 100 20.46 -4.56 -0.40
C TRP A 100 20.02 -4.94 1.00
N TYR A 101 18.82 -5.53 1.09
CA TYR A 101 18.28 -6.14 2.29
C TYR A 101 18.05 -7.63 2.03
N ASP A 102 18.27 -8.50 3.02
CA ASP A 102 17.72 -9.85 2.98
C ASP A 102 17.24 -10.34 4.34
N ARG A 103 16.36 -11.34 4.29
CA ARG A 103 15.85 -12.01 5.48
C ARG A 103 15.34 -13.40 5.15
N ASN A 104 15.54 -14.32 6.08
CA ASN A 104 14.86 -15.61 6.07
C ASN A 104 13.48 -15.51 6.72
N PHE A 105 12.49 -16.16 6.11
CA PHE A 105 11.13 -16.27 6.65
C PHE A 105 10.59 -17.69 6.45
N TYR A 106 9.59 -18.09 7.24
CA TYR A 106 9.03 -19.45 7.17
C TYR A 106 7.60 -19.41 6.67
N VAL A 107 7.26 -20.29 5.72
CA VAL A 107 5.88 -20.46 5.24
C VAL A 107 5.32 -21.77 5.82
N PRO A 108 4.27 -21.74 6.66
CA PRO A 108 3.66 -22.95 7.21
C PRO A 108 3.10 -23.88 6.10
N SER A 109 3.16 -25.19 6.31
CA SER A 109 2.51 -26.16 5.40
C SER A 109 0.99 -26.03 5.38
N SER A 110 0.38 -25.42 6.39
CA SER A 110 -1.06 -25.13 6.43
C SER A 110 -1.51 -24.08 5.42
N TRP A 111 -0.58 -23.39 4.77
CA TRP A 111 -0.88 -22.42 3.70
C TRP A 111 -0.89 -23.06 2.31
N GLU A 112 -0.50 -24.33 2.19
CA GLU A 112 -0.57 -25.05 0.91
C GLU A 112 -2.03 -25.13 0.43
N GLY A 113 -2.29 -24.73 -0.81
CA GLY A 113 -3.63 -24.59 -1.38
C GLY A 113 -4.30 -23.22 -1.14
N LYS A 114 -3.65 -22.30 -0.43
CA LYS A 114 -4.06 -20.88 -0.35
C LYS A 114 -3.18 -20.04 -1.27
N ARG A 115 -3.66 -18.86 -1.66
CA ARG A 115 -2.81 -17.85 -2.31
C ARG A 115 -1.95 -17.18 -1.26
N VAL A 116 -0.65 -17.06 -1.52
CA VAL A 116 0.31 -16.40 -0.62
C VAL A 116 0.76 -15.10 -1.24
N TRP A 117 0.63 -14.01 -0.49
CA TRP A 117 0.92 -12.65 -0.93
C TRP A 117 2.04 -12.06 -0.11
N LEU A 118 2.95 -11.37 -0.79
CA LEU A 118 3.97 -10.52 -0.19
C LEU A 118 3.60 -9.07 -0.45
N ARG A 119 3.57 -8.24 0.61
CA ARG A 119 3.23 -6.83 0.54
C ARG A 119 4.28 -5.98 1.25
N PHE A 120 4.67 -4.89 0.61
CA PHE A 120 5.46 -3.83 1.21
C PHE A 120 4.56 -2.61 1.42
N GLY A 121 4.56 -2.03 2.62
CA GLY A 121 3.83 -0.80 2.88
C GLY A 121 4.45 0.42 2.19
N SER A 122 5.78 0.41 2.02
CA SER A 122 6.58 1.46 1.38
C SER A 122 8.02 1.00 1.24
N VAL A 123 8.64 1.31 0.10
CA VAL A 123 10.09 1.19 -0.09
C VAL A 123 10.56 2.43 -0.84
N THR A 124 11.40 3.25 -0.23
CA THR A 124 11.86 4.50 -0.83
C THR A 124 13.19 4.28 -1.57
N TYR A 125 13.29 4.42 -2.91
CA TYR A 125 12.28 4.86 -3.89
C TYR A 125 11.91 3.79 -4.93
N LEU A 126 12.88 3.04 -5.46
CA LEU A 126 12.67 1.92 -6.38
C LEU A 126 13.07 0.61 -5.72
N ALA A 127 12.18 -0.38 -5.74
CA ALA A 127 12.38 -1.70 -5.17
C ALA A 127 12.45 -2.77 -6.26
N VAL A 128 13.40 -3.70 -6.14
CA VAL A 128 13.43 -4.97 -6.88
C VAL A 128 13.46 -6.10 -5.88
N VAL A 129 12.43 -6.94 -5.89
CA VAL A 129 12.22 -7.98 -4.88
C VAL A 129 12.44 -9.36 -5.47
N PHE A 130 13.14 -10.19 -4.70
CA PHE A 130 13.41 -11.59 -5.02
C PHE A 130 12.93 -12.49 -3.88
N VAL A 131 12.38 -13.63 -4.23
CA VAL A 131 12.05 -14.71 -3.30
C VAL A 131 12.75 -15.97 -3.77
N ASN A 132 13.55 -16.58 -2.90
CA ASN A 132 14.34 -17.78 -3.19
C ASN A 132 15.22 -17.64 -4.46
N GLY A 133 15.78 -16.46 -4.69
CA GLY A 133 16.62 -16.16 -5.85
C GLY A 133 15.86 -15.79 -7.12
N GLU A 134 14.53 -15.87 -7.12
CA GLU A 134 13.72 -15.50 -8.29
C GLU A 134 13.13 -14.11 -8.15
N HIS A 135 13.21 -13.32 -9.22
CA HIS A 135 12.52 -12.02 -9.28
C HIS A 135 11.01 -12.22 -9.20
N VAL A 136 10.36 -11.43 -8.34
CA VAL A 136 8.90 -11.47 -8.16
C VAL A 136 8.23 -10.14 -8.50
N VAL A 137 8.80 -8.99 -8.13
CA VAL A 137 8.20 -7.69 -8.42
C VAL A 137 9.24 -6.58 -8.48
N THR A 138 8.96 -5.57 -9.31
CA THR A 138 9.63 -4.26 -9.29
C THR A 138 8.58 -3.19 -9.04
N HIS A 139 8.87 -2.25 -8.14
CA HIS A 139 8.00 -1.13 -7.83
C HIS A 139 8.79 0.17 -7.78
N GLU A 140 8.18 1.25 -8.23
CA GLU A 140 8.70 2.61 -8.19
C GLU A 140 7.61 3.48 -7.56
N ILE A 141 8.02 4.46 -6.73
CA ILE A 141 7.21 5.35 -5.86
C ILE A 141 7.40 4.99 -4.38
N GLY A 142 8.03 5.90 -3.63
CA GLY A 142 8.55 5.62 -2.30
C GLY A 142 7.51 5.53 -1.17
N HIS A 143 6.29 6.01 -1.38
CA HIS A 143 5.30 6.27 -0.32
C HIS A 143 3.99 5.49 -0.45
N LEU A 144 3.93 4.57 -1.42
CA LEU A 144 2.73 3.78 -1.72
C LEU A 144 3.02 2.29 -1.62
N PRO A 145 2.03 1.49 -1.19
CA PRO A 145 2.21 0.07 -1.03
C PRO A 145 2.15 -0.66 -2.37
N PHE A 146 2.82 -1.79 -2.44
CA PHE A 146 2.71 -2.74 -3.55
C PHE A 146 2.68 -4.16 -3.01
N ARG A 147 2.12 -5.07 -3.80
CA ARG A 147 2.04 -6.49 -3.46
C ARG A 147 2.30 -7.36 -4.67
N VAL A 148 2.65 -8.62 -4.40
CA VAL A 148 2.83 -9.66 -5.41
C VAL A 148 2.42 -11.01 -4.85
N GLU A 149 1.80 -11.84 -5.69
CA GLU A 149 1.52 -13.22 -5.36
C GLU A 149 2.82 -14.06 -5.47
N VAL A 150 3.12 -14.82 -4.42
CA VAL A 150 4.32 -15.66 -4.32
C VAL A 150 3.97 -17.13 -4.05
N THR A 151 2.71 -17.53 -4.28
CA THR A 151 2.16 -18.88 -4.06
C THR A 151 3.07 -19.97 -4.62
N ASP A 152 3.52 -19.82 -5.87
CA ASP A 152 4.37 -20.81 -6.57
C ASP A 152 5.88 -20.56 -6.39
N ARG A 153 6.25 -19.54 -5.59
CA ARG A 153 7.64 -19.09 -5.40
C ARG A 153 8.17 -19.39 -4.00
N VAL A 154 7.30 -19.86 -3.10
CA VAL A 154 7.65 -20.22 -1.73
C VAL A 154 7.67 -21.73 -1.53
N ASN A 155 8.56 -22.18 -0.65
CA ASN A 155 8.61 -23.53 -0.14
C ASN A 155 7.74 -23.61 1.11
N TYR A 156 6.65 -24.40 1.04
CA TYR A 156 5.75 -24.66 2.15
C TYR A 156 6.38 -25.61 3.17
N GLY A 157 6.10 -25.39 4.46
CA GLY A 157 6.71 -26.15 5.54
C GLY A 157 8.22 -25.98 5.63
N ALA A 158 8.76 -24.86 5.11
CA ALA A 158 10.18 -24.61 5.03
C ALA A 158 10.55 -23.13 5.16
N THR A 159 11.84 -22.88 5.36
CA THR A 159 12.44 -21.55 5.32
C THR A 159 12.62 -21.10 3.88
N ASN A 160 12.33 -19.83 3.63
CA ASN A 160 12.45 -19.12 2.38
C ASN A 160 13.35 -17.90 2.59
N LEU A 161 13.96 -17.41 1.51
CA LEU A 161 14.77 -16.20 1.51
C LEU A 161 14.03 -15.09 0.76
N ILE A 162 13.93 -13.91 1.35
CA ILE A 162 13.56 -12.68 0.66
C ILE A 162 14.79 -11.79 0.53
N THR A 163 15.03 -11.25 -0.66
CA THR A 163 16.08 -10.26 -0.93
C THR A 163 15.46 -9.07 -1.64
N VAL A 164 15.83 -7.86 -1.22
CA VAL A 164 15.30 -6.60 -1.77
C VAL A 164 16.46 -5.69 -2.12
N ALA A 165 16.55 -5.30 -3.39
CA ALA A 165 17.40 -4.20 -3.81
C ALA A 165 16.57 -2.91 -3.79
N VAL A 166 17.06 -1.88 -3.11
CA VAL A 166 16.42 -0.57 -2.99
C VAL A 166 17.33 0.48 -3.62
N ASN A 167 16.85 1.16 -4.66
CA ASN A 167 17.55 2.29 -5.26
C ASN A 167 16.88 3.60 -4.80
N ASN A 168 17.66 4.47 -4.18
CA ASN A 168 17.17 5.76 -3.69
C ASN A 168 17.34 6.90 -4.69
N THR A 169 17.95 6.65 -5.85
CA THR A 169 18.24 7.68 -6.85
C THR A 169 16.97 8.32 -7.40
N LEU A 170 16.88 9.66 -7.33
CA LEU A 170 15.81 10.45 -7.93
C LEU A 170 16.23 11.08 -9.26
N TYR A 171 15.26 11.27 -10.15
CA TYR A 171 15.41 11.90 -11.45
C TYR A 171 14.38 13.03 -11.63
N GLU A 172 14.52 13.81 -12.71
CA GLU A 172 13.61 14.91 -13.05
C GLU A 172 12.17 14.42 -13.30
N SER A 173 11.98 13.14 -13.59
CA SER A 173 10.68 12.49 -13.78
C SER A 173 10.16 11.74 -12.55
N SER A 174 10.98 11.60 -11.50
CA SER A 174 10.62 10.87 -10.29
C SER A 174 9.56 11.63 -9.48
N ILE A 175 8.91 10.91 -8.57
CA ILE A 175 7.86 11.45 -7.69
C ILE A 175 8.28 11.20 -6.23
N PRO A 176 8.95 12.14 -5.55
CA PRO A 176 9.26 13.52 -5.96
C PRO A 176 10.43 13.65 -6.95
N GLN A 177 10.54 14.82 -7.59
CA GLN A 177 11.61 15.12 -8.53
C GLN A 177 12.96 15.27 -7.81
N GLY A 178 14.03 14.87 -8.48
CA GLY A 178 15.39 15.09 -8.02
C GLY A 178 16.40 14.92 -9.14
N GLY A 179 17.64 14.68 -8.76
CA GLY A 179 18.73 14.45 -9.69
C GLY A 179 19.99 13.99 -8.96
N VAL A 180 21.02 13.72 -9.75
CA VAL A 180 22.32 13.29 -9.26
C VAL A 180 23.39 14.21 -9.82
N THR A 181 24.24 14.74 -8.94
CA THR A 181 25.39 15.55 -9.33
C THR A 181 26.67 14.89 -8.85
N ASN A 182 27.65 14.80 -9.75
CA ASN A 182 28.99 14.33 -9.43
C ASN A 182 29.92 15.52 -9.21
N ILE A 183 30.52 15.62 -8.03
CA ILE A 183 31.46 16.69 -7.68
C ILE A 183 32.83 16.07 -7.50
N THR A 184 33.84 16.62 -8.19
CA THR A 184 35.24 16.28 -7.92
C THR A 184 35.70 17.09 -6.72
N THR A 185 36.05 16.40 -5.63
CA THR A 185 36.55 17.04 -4.40
C THR A 185 38.00 17.51 -4.56
N ASP A 186 38.45 18.33 -3.61
CA ASP A 186 39.84 18.77 -3.50
C ASP A 186 40.85 17.60 -3.37
N LYS A 187 40.37 16.41 -2.99
CA LYS A 187 41.17 15.17 -2.92
C LYS A 187 41.24 14.42 -4.26
N ASN A 188 40.70 15.00 -5.33
CA ASN A 188 40.58 14.39 -6.65
C ASN A 188 39.77 13.07 -6.64
N THR A 189 38.83 12.96 -5.70
CA THR A 189 37.80 11.90 -5.67
C THR A 189 36.50 12.45 -6.24
N THR A 190 35.75 11.64 -6.99
CA THR A 190 34.41 11.99 -7.43
C THR A 190 33.41 11.50 -6.40
N GLU A 191 32.64 12.42 -5.82
CA GLU A 191 31.56 12.13 -4.90
C GLU A 191 30.21 12.42 -5.57
N THR A 192 29.27 11.51 -5.37
CA THR A 192 27.94 11.55 -5.96
C THR A 192 26.95 12.04 -4.92
N PHE A 193 26.28 13.15 -5.21
CA PHE A 193 25.28 13.75 -4.34
C PHE A 193 23.91 13.72 -4.99
N MET A 194 22.89 13.47 -4.19
CA MET A 194 21.52 13.65 -4.62
C MET A 194 21.15 15.13 -4.52
N THR A 195 20.49 15.64 -5.56
CA THR A 195 20.01 17.02 -5.62
C THR A 195 18.50 17.03 -5.72
N TYR A 196 17.84 17.80 -4.86
CA TYR A 196 16.38 17.95 -4.84
C TYR A 196 16.02 19.36 -4.33
N SER A 197 14.80 19.80 -4.60
CA SER A 197 14.30 21.13 -4.21
C SER A 197 13.43 21.15 -2.96
N PHE A 198 12.93 20.00 -2.52
CA PHE A 198 12.01 19.89 -1.38
C PHE A 198 12.71 20.01 -0.02
N ASP A 199 12.01 20.58 0.98
CA ASP A 199 12.52 20.87 2.33
C ASP A 199 12.35 19.72 3.33
N PHE A 200 12.75 18.51 2.95
CA PHE A 200 12.88 17.38 3.87
C PHE A 200 14.03 16.48 3.43
N PHE A 201 14.64 15.76 4.39
CA PHE A 201 15.73 14.84 4.06
C PHE A 201 15.22 13.66 3.23
N HIS A 202 15.96 13.29 2.17
CA HIS A 202 15.66 12.13 1.34
C HIS A 202 16.10 10.83 2.02
N TYR A 203 15.40 10.50 3.10
CA TYR A 203 15.49 9.20 3.74
C TYR A 203 15.10 8.09 2.77
N ALA A 204 15.78 6.95 2.87
CA ALA A 204 15.54 5.78 2.04
C ALA A 204 15.58 4.48 2.85
N GLY A 205 14.98 3.43 2.30
CA GLY A 205 14.90 2.13 2.94
C GLY A 205 13.52 1.49 2.83
N ILE A 206 13.27 0.51 3.70
CA ILE A 206 11.96 -0.13 3.84
C ILE A 206 11.27 0.56 5.02
N ASP A 207 10.59 1.67 4.72
CA ASP A 207 10.10 2.62 5.73
C ASP A 207 8.78 2.18 6.39
N ARG A 208 8.07 1.19 5.80
CA ARG A 208 6.80 0.69 6.33
C ARG A 208 6.75 -0.84 6.33
N PRO A 209 5.81 -1.44 7.09
CA PRO A 209 5.81 -2.87 7.34
C PRO A 209 5.89 -3.73 6.09
N VAL A 210 6.61 -4.85 6.21
CA VAL A 210 6.62 -5.92 5.21
C VAL A 210 5.74 -7.05 5.73
N THR A 211 4.75 -7.44 4.94
CA THR A 211 3.72 -8.38 5.38
C THR A 211 3.60 -9.53 4.41
N LEU A 212 3.53 -10.74 4.95
CA LEU A 212 3.15 -11.94 4.24
C LEU A 212 1.73 -12.30 4.66
N TYR A 213 0.82 -12.55 3.72
CA TYR A 213 -0.56 -12.91 4.06
C TYR A 213 -1.16 -13.92 3.10
N THR A 214 -2.27 -14.54 3.50
CA THR A 214 -3.00 -15.49 2.66
C THR A 214 -4.37 -14.96 2.25
N THR A 215 -4.84 -15.44 1.09
CA THR A 215 -6.26 -15.40 0.71
C THR A 215 -6.69 -16.77 0.20
N PRO A 216 -8.01 -17.04 0.15
CA PRO A 216 -8.52 -18.16 -0.63
C PRO A 216 -8.19 -18.04 -2.12
N GLU A 217 -8.43 -19.10 -2.89
CA GLU A 217 -8.20 -19.15 -4.34
C GLU A 217 -9.00 -18.10 -5.11
N VAL A 218 -10.25 -17.86 -4.68
CA VAL A 218 -11.11 -16.76 -5.12
C VAL A 218 -11.27 -15.80 -3.96
N TYR A 219 -10.95 -14.52 -4.15
CA TYR A 219 -10.82 -13.58 -3.04
C TYR A 219 -11.36 -12.19 -3.38
N ILE A 220 -11.75 -11.45 -2.34
CA ILE A 220 -12.15 -10.04 -2.42
C ILE A 220 -10.88 -9.22 -2.68
N ASP A 221 -10.80 -8.66 -3.88
CA ASP A 221 -9.65 -7.90 -4.37
C ASP A 221 -9.75 -6.43 -3.97
N ASP A 222 -10.93 -5.84 -4.15
CA ASP A 222 -11.19 -4.43 -3.90
C ASP A 222 -12.60 -4.19 -3.37
N ILE A 223 -12.74 -3.15 -2.56
CA ILE A 223 -14.01 -2.67 -2.03
C ILE A 223 -14.01 -1.16 -2.22
N SER A 224 -15.06 -0.62 -2.82
CA SER A 224 -15.28 0.82 -2.93
C SER A 224 -16.58 1.18 -2.21
N VAL A 225 -16.52 2.16 -1.32
CA VAL A 225 -17.67 2.66 -0.55
C VAL A 225 -17.83 4.15 -0.78
N ILE A 226 -19.07 4.56 -1.07
CA ILE A 226 -19.49 5.96 -1.11
C ILE A 226 -20.67 6.12 -0.16
N THR A 227 -20.62 7.14 0.69
CA THR A 227 -21.65 7.37 1.70
C THR A 227 -22.43 8.65 1.42
N ASN A 228 -23.74 8.61 1.64
CA ASN A 228 -24.63 9.75 1.52
C ASN A 228 -25.67 9.77 2.66
N ILE A 229 -26.46 10.83 2.77
CA ILE A 229 -27.44 11.03 3.84
C ILE A 229 -28.76 11.50 3.21
N GLU A 230 -29.85 10.80 3.50
CA GLU A 230 -31.22 11.17 3.15
C GLU A 230 -32.06 11.34 4.42
N SER A 231 -32.33 12.58 4.81
CA SER A 231 -33.03 12.90 6.07
C SER A 231 -32.29 12.36 7.30
N GLN A 232 -32.75 11.23 7.87
CA GLN A 232 -32.10 10.52 8.99
C GLN A 232 -31.54 9.15 8.57
N THR A 233 -31.64 8.80 7.29
CA THR A 233 -31.12 7.54 6.75
C THR A 233 -29.72 7.75 6.19
N GLY A 234 -28.77 6.94 6.64
CA GLY A 234 -27.45 6.84 6.01
C GLY A 234 -27.49 5.87 4.84
N LEU A 235 -26.91 6.27 3.71
CA LEU A 235 -26.74 5.43 2.54
C LEU A 235 -25.28 5.04 2.41
N VAL A 236 -25.01 3.76 2.21
CA VAL A 236 -23.67 3.21 1.96
C VAL A 236 -23.73 2.45 0.65
N GLU A 237 -23.41 3.14 -0.44
CA GLU A 237 -23.24 2.55 -1.76
C GLU A 237 -21.93 1.78 -1.80
N TYR A 238 -21.94 0.57 -2.35
CA TYR A 238 -20.77 -0.28 -2.40
C TYR A 238 -20.56 -0.90 -3.78
N THR A 239 -19.30 -1.15 -4.12
CA THR A 239 -18.88 -1.99 -5.24
C THR A 239 -17.74 -2.90 -4.78
N ILE A 240 -17.86 -4.19 -5.05
CA ILE A 240 -16.91 -5.24 -4.66
C ILE A 240 -16.31 -5.85 -5.94
N VAL A 241 -14.99 -5.95 -5.97
CA VAL A 241 -14.24 -6.65 -7.03
C VAL A 241 -13.65 -7.92 -6.43
N TYR A 242 -13.78 -9.02 -7.16
CA TYR A 242 -13.15 -10.30 -6.83
C TYR A 242 -12.11 -10.64 -7.87
N ALA A 243 -11.10 -11.40 -7.47
CA ALA A 243 -10.09 -11.95 -8.34
C ALA A 243 -9.81 -13.42 -7.98
N GLY A 244 -9.05 -14.10 -8.84
CA GLY A 244 -8.81 -15.53 -8.79
C GLY A 244 -9.49 -16.30 -9.93
N ASP A 245 -9.11 -17.58 -10.10
CA ASP A 245 -9.67 -18.46 -11.12
C ASP A 245 -10.96 -19.10 -10.60
N SER A 246 -12.12 -18.47 -10.85
CA SER A 246 -13.43 -19.06 -10.52
C SER A 246 -14.12 -19.71 -11.72
N GLY A 247 -13.53 -19.70 -12.91
CA GLY A 247 -14.12 -20.23 -14.15
C GLY A 247 -15.30 -19.42 -14.70
N ASP A 248 -16.07 -18.75 -13.85
CA ASP A 248 -17.05 -17.70 -14.16
C ASP A 248 -17.34 -16.89 -12.86
N THR A 249 -17.43 -15.57 -12.94
CA THR A 249 -17.76 -14.71 -11.78
C THR A 249 -19.27 -14.72 -11.46
N ASP A 250 -20.09 -15.24 -12.37
CA ASP A 250 -21.55 -15.37 -12.23
C ASP A 250 -21.98 -16.40 -11.17
N ASP A 251 -21.04 -17.23 -10.69
CA ASP A 251 -21.27 -18.24 -9.65
C ASP A 251 -20.87 -17.79 -8.24
N LEU A 252 -20.59 -16.50 -7.99
CA LEU A 252 -20.27 -16.03 -6.63
C LEU A 252 -21.52 -15.59 -5.85
N SER A 253 -21.72 -16.16 -4.65
CA SER A 253 -22.72 -15.69 -3.69
C SER A 253 -22.09 -14.70 -2.72
N ILE A 254 -22.43 -13.42 -2.87
CA ILE A 254 -21.85 -12.34 -2.08
C ILE A 254 -22.89 -11.80 -1.11
N THR A 255 -22.51 -11.71 0.16
CA THR A 255 -23.33 -11.11 1.21
C THR A 255 -22.56 -10.02 1.92
N LEU A 256 -23.23 -8.92 2.22
CA LEU A 256 -22.69 -7.79 2.95
C LEU A 256 -23.51 -7.60 4.21
N THR A 257 -22.83 -7.45 5.33
CA THR A 257 -23.45 -7.16 6.63
C THR A 257 -22.76 -5.95 7.23
N LEU A 258 -23.53 -4.94 7.59
CA LEU A 258 -23.02 -3.73 8.23
C LEU A 258 -23.34 -3.80 9.73
N TYR A 259 -22.30 -3.73 10.55
CA TYR A 259 -22.39 -3.72 12.00
C TYR A 259 -22.15 -2.31 12.54
N ASP A 260 -22.87 -1.94 13.59
CA ASP A 260 -22.58 -0.75 14.37
C ASP A 260 -21.40 -0.96 15.37
N ARG A 261 -21.12 0.02 16.23
CA ARG A 261 -20.00 -0.07 17.20
C ARG A 261 -20.23 -1.09 18.32
N ASP A 262 -21.47 -1.53 18.53
CA ASP A 262 -21.86 -2.52 19.54
C ASP A 262 -22.07 -3.91 18.91
N ASP A 263 -21.50 -4.11 17.72
CA ASP A 263 -21.57 -5.32 16.89
C ASP A 263 -23.00 -5.74 16.53
N GLN A 264 -23.97 -4.80 16.49
CA GLN A 264 -25.33 -5.07 16.05
C GLN A 264 -25.47 -4.87 14.55
N ILE A 265 -26.19 -5.79 13.89
CA ILE A 265 -26.48 -5.69 12.46
C ILE A 265 -27.48 -4.56 12.23
N VAL A 266 -27.06 -3.54 11.47
CA VAL A 266 -27.91 -2.40 11.10
C VAL A 266 -28.39 -2.42 9.66
N ALA A 267 -27.67 -3.14 8.78
CA ALA A 267 -28.08 -3.32 7.39
C ALA A 267 -27.44 -4.58 6.78
N THR A 268 -28.10 -5.16 5.77
CA THR A 268 -27.57 -6.27 4.98
C THR A 268 -27.86 -6.06 3.51
N SER A 269 -26.99 -6.54 2.64
CA SER A 269 -27.19 -6.54 1.19
C SER A 269 -26.51 -7.75 0.54
N SER A 270 -26.65 -7.91 -0.77
CA SER A 270 -26.04 -9.00 -1.54
C SER A 270 -25.60 -8.56 -2.93
N GLY A 271 -24.74 -9.35 -3.56
CA GLY A 271 -24.17 -9.06 -4.89
C GLY A 271 -22.95 -8.13 -4.86
N VAL A 272 -22.33 -7.94 -6.02
CA VAL A 272 -21.10 -7.12 -6.19
C VAL A 272 -21.33 -5.62 -6.09
N LYS A 273 -22.56 -5.14 -6.30
CA LYS A 273 -22.90 -3.71 -6.27
C LYS A 273 -24.27 -3.52 -5.67
N GLY A 274 -24.43 -2.50 -4.83
CA GLY A 274 -25.70 -2.18 -4.20
C GLY A 274 -25.59 -1.03 -3.21
N GLU A 275 -26.59 -0.93 -2.35
CA GLU A 275 -26.70 0.10 -1.32
C GLU A 275 -27.19 -0.53 -0.01
N LEU A 276 -26.57 -0.16 1.10
CA LEU A 276 -27.03 -0.45 2.46
C LEU A 276 -27.67 0.81 3.04
N ARG A 277 -28.83 0.66 3.69
CA ARG A 277 -29.58 1.78 4.27
C ARG A 277 -29.65 1.64 5.79
N ILE A 278 -29.16 2.65 6.51
CA ILE A 278 -29.08 2.68 7.97
C ILE A 278 -30.13 3.67 8.47
N GLN A 279 -31.18 3.19 9.13
CA GLN A 279 -32.14 4.07 9.79
C GLN A 279 -31.51 4.70 11.04
N ASP A 280 -31.84 5.97 11.30
CA ASP A 280 -31.30 6.76 12.43
C ASP A 280 -29.77 6.69 12.50
N VAL A 281 -29.11 7.01 11.38
CA VAL A 281 -27.67 6.83 11.21
C VAL A 281 -26.86 7.67 12.20
N ASN A 282 -25.82 7.06 12.78
CA ASN A 282 -24.79 7.77 13.50
C ASN A 282 -23.68 8.20 12.51
N LEU A 283 -23.58 9.50 12.28
CA LEU A 283 -22.63 10.04 11.31
C LEU A 283 -21.20 10.03 11.86
N TRP A 284 -20.24 9.87 10.95
CA TRP A 284 -18.85 10.19 11.25
C TRP A 284 -18.72 11.71 11.31
N TRP A 285 -18.31 12.21 12.47
CA TRP A 285 -18.05 13.62 12.70
C TRP A 285 -16.57 13.84 13.02
N PRO A 286 -15.95 14.91 12.49
CA PRO A 286 -14.66 15.36 12.95
C PRO A 286 -14.65 15.62 14.45
N TYR A 287 -13.49 15.40 15.07
CA TYR A 287 -13.18 15.86 16.41
C TYR A 287 -13.50 17.35 16.52
N LEU A 288 -14.11 17.75 17.65
CA LEU A 288 -14.66 19.09 17.94
C LEU A 288 -16.00 19.44 17.25
N MET A 289 -16.56 18.61 16.38
CA MET A 289 -17.88 18.88 15.76
C MET A 289 -19.05 18.15 16.42
N HIS A 290 -18.79 17.09 17.19
CA HIS A 290 -19.83 16.28 17.82
C HIS A 290 -19.34 15.73 19.17
N PRO A 291 -20.21 15.54 20.18
CA PRO A 291 -19.84 14.94 21.48
C PRO A 291 -19.34 13.49 21.36
N ASP A 292 -19.78 12.77 20.33
CA ASP A 292 -19.32 11.43 19.98
C ASP A 292 -18.79 11.43 18.53
N PRO A 293 -17.56 11.93 18.30
CA PRO A 293 -16.97 12.02 16.97
C PRO A 293 -16.53 10.64 16.47
N ALA A 294 -16.13 10.57 15.20
CA ALA A 294 -15.48 9.41 14.62
C ALA A 294 -16.31 8.11 14.65
N TYR A 295 -17.63 8.19 14.45
CA TYR A 295 -18.47 6.99 14.37
C TYR A 295 -18.07 6.13 13.17
N LEU A 296 -17.65 4.89 13.44
CA LEU A 296 -17.31 3.90 12.44
C LEU A 296 -18.22 2.68 12.59
N TYR A 297 -18.84 2.29 11.49
CA TYR A 297 -19.46 0.99 11.29
C TYR A 297 -18.41 -0.01 10.79
N THR A 298 -18.72 -1.30 10.84
CA THR A 298 -17.91 -2.36 10.24
C THR A 298 -18.69 -3.01 9.11
N LEU A 299 -18.24 -2.83 7.86
CA LEU A 299 -18.76 -3.53 6.70
C LEU A 299 -18.05 -4.87 6.55
N GLN A 300 -18.75 -5.96 6.85
CA GLN A 300 -18.28 -7.30 6.57
C GLN A 300 -18.79 -7.75 5.19
N VAL A 301 -17.86 -8.18 4.35
CA VAL A 301 -18.13 -8.77 3.04
C VAL A 301 -17.76 -10.25 3.12
N ASN A 302 -18.72 -11.12 2.80
CA ASN A 302 -18.49 -12.55 2.67
C ASN A 302 -18.74 -12.97 1.21
N GLY A 303 -17.70 -13.48 0.55
CA GLY A 303 -17.79 -14.12 -0.75
C GLY A 303 -17.76 -15.64 -0.60
N ILE A 304 -18.76 -16.33 -1.13
CA ILE A 304 -18.81 -17.79 -1.16
C ILE A 304 -18.90 -18.21 -2.63
N PRO A 305 -17.95 -19.00 -3.15
CA PRO A 305 -18.11 -19.64 -4.45
C PRO A 305 -19.32 -20.57 -4.42
N ARG A 306 -20.28 -20.41 -5.34
CA ARG A 306 -21.35 -21.40 -5.48
C ARG A 306 -20.73 -22.68 -5.99
N LEU A 307 -21.04 -23.77 -5.30
CA LEU A 307 -20.68 -25.14 -5.69
C LEU A 307 -20.83 -25.38 -7.20
N VAL A 308 -19.71 -25.45 -7.89
CA VAL A 308 -19.56 -26.16 -9.17
C VAL A 308 -18.32 -27.00 -8.93
N TRP A 309 -18.39 -28.32 -8.77
CA TRP A 309 -18.47 -29.31 -9.84
C TRP A 309 -19.09 -30.62 -9.35
N PHE A 310 -20.05 -31.17 -10.10
CA PHE A 310 -20.20 -32.63 -10.16
C PHE A 310 -19.07 -33.14 -11.04
N GLN A 311 -18.07 -33.83 -10.49
CA GLN A 311 -17.13 -34.56 -11.34
C GLN A 311 -17.94 -35.62 -12.10
N LYS A 312 -18.19 -35.37 -13.40
CA LYS A 312 -18.93 -36.26 -14.29
C LYS A 312 -18.03 -37.47 -14.57
N GLY A 313 -17.94 -38.38 -13.60
CA GLY A 313 -17.29 -39.68 -13.78
C GLY A 313 -17.97 -40.39 -14.95
N ILE A 314 -17.21 -40.66 -16.00
CA ILE A 314 -17.67 -41.47 -17.13
C ILE A 314 -18.08 -42.84 -16.57
N CYS A 315 -19.36 -43.15 -16.68
CA CYS A 315 -19.90 -44.45 -16.33
C CYS A 315 -19.49 -45.48 -17.40
N ASN A 316 -18.46 -46.27 -17.12
CA ASN A 316 -18.39 -47.62 -17.69
C ASN A 316 -19.27 -48.51 -16.81
N ILE A 317 -20.49 -48.79 -17.29
CA ILE A 317 -21.37 -49.80 -16.69
C ILE A 317 -20.78 -51.16 -17.04
N ASP A 318 -19.89 -51.67 -16.19
CA ASP A 318 -19.60 -53.10 -16.18
C ASP A 318 -20.73 -53.80 -15.39
N THR A 319 -21.34 -54.81 -16.00
CA THR A 319 -22.66 -55.34 -15.64
C THR A 319 -22.72 -56.15 -14.34
N ASN A 320 -21.72 -56.11 -13.45
CA ASN A 320 -21.65 -57.02 -12.30
C ASN A 320 -21.00 -56.45 -11.01
N GLY A 321 -21.31 -55.23 -10.58
CA GLY A 321 -20.93 -54.84 -9.22
C GLY A 321 -21.32 -53.41 -8.82
N TYR A 322 -22.15 -53.29 -7.77
CA TYR A 322 -22.39 -52.01 -7.10
C TYR A 322 -21.09 -51.53 -6.43
N ASN A 323 -20.49 -50.47 -6.98
CA ASN A 323 -19.45 -49.70 -6.30
C ASN A 323 -20.05 -48.34 -5.91
N PRO A 324 -20.18 -48.00 -4.61
CA PRO A 324 -20.72 -46.70 -4.22
C PRO A 324 -19.75 -45.60 -4.68
N LEU A 325 -20.26 -44.67 -5.51
CA LEU A 325 -19.58 -43.42 -5.84
C LEU A 325 -19.29 -42.66 -4.54
N LYS A 326 -18.00 -42.59 -4.17
CA LYS A 326 -17.53 -41.59 -3.21
C LYS A 326 -17.40 -40.27 -3.96
N VAL A 327 -18.38 -39.38 -3.79
CA VAL A 327 -18.27 -37.98 -4.20
C VAL A 327 -17.51 -37.27 -3.09
N ASN A 328 -16.27 -36.87 -3.36
CA ASN A 328 -15.58 -35.90 -2.51
C ASN A 328 -16.10 -34.51 -2.91
N LEU A 329 -16.99 -33.95 -2.10
CA LEU A 329 -17.37 -32.54 -2.20
C LEU A 329 -16.27 -31.75 -1.49
N THR A 330 -15.43 -31.06 -2.26
CA THR A 330 -14.56 -30.01 -1.72
C THR A 330 -15.38 -28.72 -1.73
N LEU A 331 -15.71 -28.20 -0.56
CA LEU A 331 -16.27 -26.85 -0.45
C LEU A 331 -15.11 -25.87 -0.67
N GLU A 332 -15.20 -25.01 -1.67
CA GLU A 332 -14.26 -23.88 -1.78
C GLU A 332 -14.43 -22.97 -0.56
N GLU A 333 -13.31 -22.51 0.00
CA GLU A 333 -13.31 -21.67 1.20
C GLU A 333 -13.94 -20.31 0.90
N SER A 334 -14.84 -19.85 1.78
CA SER A 334 -15.39 -18.50 1.71
C SER A 334 -14.33 -17.47 2.06
N ASP A 335 -14.32 -16.32 1.38
CA ASP A 335 -13.49 -15.19 1.76
C ASP A 335 -14.28 -14.15 2.57
N VAL A 336 -13.69 -13.70 3.67
CA VAL A 336 -14.27 -12.71 4.60
C VAL A 336 -13.32 -11.54 4.74
N TYR A 337 -13.82 -10.33 4.49
CA TYR A 337 -13.10 -9.08 4.70
C TYR A 337 -13.96 -8.07 5.47
N ARG A 338 -13.34 -7.33 6.40
CA ARG A 338 -14.00 -6.33 7.24
C ARG A 338 -13.40 -4.95 7.02
N LEU A 339 -14.21 -4.00 6.55
CA LEU A 339 -13.82 -2.62 6.25
C LEU A 339 -14.53 -1.64 7.21
N PRO A 340 -13.79 -0.80 7.96
CA PRO A 340 -14.41 0.30 8.71
C PRO A 340 -15.05 1.32 7.77
N VAL A 341 -16.26 1.79 8.09
CA VAL A 341 -17.01 2.76 7.28
C VAL A 341 -17.53 3.89 8.17
N GLY A 342 -17.15 5.13 7.87
CA GLY A 342 -17.73 6.32 8.50
C GLY A 342 -18.72 7.00 7.55
N VAL A 343 -20.01 7.05 7.91
CA VAL A 343 -21.02 7.71 7.08
C VAL A 343 -20.89 9.22 7.23
N ARG A 344 -20.45 9.89 6.15
CA ARG A 344 -20.32 11.35 6.11
C ARG A 344 -20.44 11.90 4.70
N THR A 345 -20.90 13.13 4.58
CA THR A 345 -20.85 13.89 3.32
C THR A 345 -19.81 15.00 3.40
N VAL A 346 -19.17 15.30 2.27
CA VAL A 346 -18.29 16.45 2.09
C VAL A 346 -18.82 17.25 0.91
N SER A 347 -19.05 18.53 1.10
CA SER A 347 -19.50 19.44 0.05
C SER A 347 -18.90 20.82 0.28
N TRP A 348 -18.98 21.70 -0.71
CA TRP A 348 -18.50 23.07 -0.57
C TRP A 348 -19.40 24.03 -1.33
N ASN A 349 -19.38 25.28 -0.90
CA ASN A 349 -19.96 26.40 -1.63
C ASN A 349 -18.86 27.46 -1.89
N SER A 350 -19.25 28.64 -2.34
CA SER A 350 -18.31 29.72 -2.68
C SER A 350 -17.47 30.25 -1.50
N THR A 351 -17.83 29.92 -0.26
CA THR A 351 -17.21 30.48 0.95
C THR A 351 -16.88 29.46 2.04
N SER A 352 -17.45 28.26 1.99
CA SER A 352 -17.35 27.29 3.07
C SER A 352 -17.21 25.87 2.53
N LEU A 353 -16.33 25.11 3.17
CA LEU A 353 -16.34 23.66 3.16
C LEU A 353 -17.35 23.17 4.20
N LEU A 354 -18.13 22.15 3.85
CA LEU A 354 -19.18 21.57 4.68
C LEU A 354 -18.88 20.07 4.91
N ILE A 355 -19.06 19.62 6.14
CA ILE A 355 -19.10 18.20 6.50
C ILE A 355 -20.47 17.94 7.12
N ASN A 356 -21.23 17.00 6.57
CA ASN A 356 -22.60 16.69 6.99
C ASN A 356 -23.50 17.95 7.03
N ASP A 357 -23.42 18.75 5.96
CA ASP A 357 -24.12 20.04 5.79
C ASP A 357 -23.83 21.11 6.86
N LYS A 358 -22.77 20.93 7.66
CA LYS A 358 -22.31 21.92 8.64
C LYS A 358 -20.98 22.53 8.20
N PRO A 359 -20.80 23.87 8.30
CA PRO A 359 -19.52 24.51 8.03
C PRO A 359 -18.40 23.91 8.86
N PHE A 360 -17.34 23.47 8.18
CA PHE A 360 -16.13 22.95 8.77
C PHE A 360 -15.01 23.99 8.68
N TYR A 361 -14.27 24.15 9.77
CA TYR A 361 -13.10 25.02 9.84
C TYR A 361 -11.89 24.20 10.27
N PHE A 362 -10.88 24.17 9.41
CA PHE A 362 -9.65 23.42 9.65
C PHE A 362 -8.76 24.12 10.68
N ARG A 363 -8.33 23.37 11.69
CA ARG A 363 -7.37 23.80 12.72
C ARG A 363 -6.33 22.70 12.86
N GLY A 364 -5.14 22.93 12.35
CA GLY A 364 -4.24 21.83 12.14
C GLY A 364 -2.86 22.21 11.64
N PHE A 365 -2.20 21.22 11.05
CA PHE A 365 -0.79 21.26 10.72
C PHE A 365 -0.56 20.71 9.31
N GLY A 366 0.55 21.10 8.67
CA GLY A 366 1.30 20.16 7.84
C GLY A 366 2.18 19.33 8.76
N LYS A 367 2.22 18.01 8.60
CA LYS A 367 3.06 17.12 9.41
C LYS A 367 4.20 16.54 8.56
N HIS A 368 5.02 15.69 9.15
CA HIS A 368 5.91 14.77 8.42
C HIS A 368 5.94 13.42 9.13
N GLU A 369 6.12 12.34 8.39
CA GLU A 369 6.68 11.08 8.92
C GLU A 369 8.19 11.30 9.08
N ASP A 370 8.58 11.80 10.25
CA ASP A 370 9.96 12.07 10.63
C ASP A 370 10.11 11.84 12.14
N SER A 371 11.15 11.12 12.54
CA SER A 371 11.46 10.86 13.94
C SER A 371 12.93 10.52 14.12
N ASP A 372 13.45 10.84 15.30
CA ASP A 372 14.78 10.40 15.72
C ASP A 372 14.92 8.88 15.55
N PHE A 373 16.12 8.45 15.13
CA PHE A 373 16.54 7.07 14.89
C PHE A 373 15.87 6.36 13.70
N LYS A 374 14.57 6.54 13.47
CA LYS A 374 13.84 5.83 12.41
C LYS A 374 13.71 6.59 11.10
N GLY A 375 14.01 7.90 11.08
CA GLY A 375 13.74 8.75 9.93
C GLY A 375 12.25 8.70 9.59
N LYS A 376 11.90 8.23 8.39
CA LYS A 376 10.52 8.03 7.93
C LYS A 376 9.89 6.71 8.39
N GLY A 377 10.65 5.86 9.06
CA GLY A 377 10.19 4.56 9.54
C GLY A 377 8.96 4.65 10.43
N LEU A 378 7.93 3.85 10.14
CA LEU A 378 6.70 3.81 10.95
C LEU A 378 7.01 3.48 12.43
N ASP A 379 6.50 4.32 13.33
CA ASP A 379 6.51 4.07 14.77
C ASP A 379 5.17 4.40 15.43
N LEU A 380 4.44 3.36 15.83
CA LEU A 380 3.11 3.50 16.41
C LEU A 380 3.12 4.25 17.76
N SER A 381 4.24 4.28 18.47
CA SER A 381 4.39 5.05 19.72
C SER A 381 4.42 6.54 19.42
N ILE A 382 5.18 6.94 18.40
CA ILE A 382 5.23 8.33 17.92
C ILE A 382 3.88 8.75 17.35
N VAL A 383 3.26 7.90 16.51
CA VAL A 383 1.92 8.16 15.97
C VAL A 383 0.91 8.36 17.09
N THR A 384 0.87 7.47 18.08
CA THR A 384 -0.04 7.61 19.24
C THR A 384 0.22 8.91 20.00
N LYS A 385 1.49 9.26 20.21
CA LYS A 385 1.87 10.53 20.87
C LYS A 385 1.40 11.74 20.08
N ASP A 386 1.58 11.74 18.76
CA ASP A 386 1.17 12.82 17.88
C ASP A 386 -0.32 13.07 17.93
N TYR A 387 -1.15 12.01 17.85
CA TYR A 387 -2.59 12.15 17.96
C TYR A 387 -3.04 12.72 19.31
N ASN A 388 -2.39 12.29 20.40
CA ASN A 388 -2.63 12.85 21.73
C ASN A 388 -2.28 14.35 21.76
N LEU A 389 -1.18 14.76 21.12
CA LEU A 389 -0.77 16.17 21.04
C LEU A 389 -1.72 16.99 20.16
N ILE A 390 -2.11 16.49 19.00
CA ILE A 390 -3.07 17.14 18.10
C ILE A 390 -4.39 17.41 18.83
N LYS A 391 -4.91 16.42 19.57
CA LYS A 391 -6.13 16.62 20.37
C LYS A 391 -5.90 17.59 21.52
N TRP A 392 -4.77 17.50 22.21
CA TRP A 392 -4.43 18.37 23.34
C TRP A 392 -4.39 19.86 22.94
N VAL A 393 -3.85 20.19 21.76
CA VAL A 393 -3.84 21.57 21.24
C VAL A 393 -5.17 22.00 20.58
N GLY A 394 -6.17 21.11 20.52
CA GLY A 394 -7.44 21.39 19.85
C GLY A 394 -7.35 21.40 18.32
N GLY A 395 -6.38 20.68 17.76
CA GLY A 395 -6.30 20.41 16.32
C GLY A 395 -7.35 19.38 15.90
N ASN A 396 -7.97 19.59 14.74
CA ASN A 396 -9.00 18.71 14.16
C ASN A 396 -8.62 18.15 12.79
N GLY A 397 -7.42 18.44 12.28
CA GLY A 397 -6.94 17.88 11.04
C GLY A 397 -5.45 18.11 10.79
N TYR A 398 -4.90 17.44 9.79
CA TYR A 398 -3.60 17.77 9.23
C TYR A 398 -3.52 17.41 7.73
N ARG A 399 -2.53 17.97 7.03
CA ARG A 399 -2.14 17.58 5.68
C ARG A 399 -0.98 16.59 5.74
N THR A 400 -1.01 15.55 4.91
CA THR A 400 0.08 14.57 4.80
C THR A 400 1.27 15.16 4.01
N SER A 401 1.84 16.25 4.50
CA SER A 401 2.96 16.91 3.85
C SER A 401 4.18 15.95 3.84
N HIS A 402 4.80 15.63 2.71
CA HIS A 402 4.40 15.95 1.34
C HIS A 402 4.32 14.68 0.51
N TYR A 403 3.64 13.67 1.05
CA TYR A 403 3.52 12.34 0.50
C TYR A 403 2.44 11.57 1.27
N PRO A 404 1.84 10.53 0.68
CA PRO A 404 0.89 9.68 1.39
C PRO A 404 1.54 9.08 2.63
N TYR A 405 0.90 9.16 3.79
CA TYR A 405 1.43 8.57 5.04
C TYR A 405 1.10 7.08 5.15
N ALA A 406 1.67 6.39 6.15
CA ALA A 406 1.36 5.00 6.44
C ALA A 406 -0.13 4.78 6.68
N GLU A 407 -0.68 3.66 6.20
CA GLU A 407 -2.11 3.34 6.31
C GLU A 407 -2.56 3.22 7.76
N GLU A 408 -1.66 2.81 8.66
CA GLU A 408 -1.86 2.77 10.10
C GLU A 408 -2.11 4.18 10.68
N ILE A 409 -1.42 5.19 10.16
CA ILE A 409 -1.63 6.59 10.55
C ILE A 409 -3.02 7.06 10.10
N MET A 410 -3.45 6.64 8.91
CA MET A 410 -4.79 6.94 8.37
C MET A 410 -5.90 6.21 9.15
N ASP A 411 -5.65 4.96 9.58
CA ASP A 411 -6.53 4.22 10.51
C ASP A 411 -6.73 4.98 11.83
N PHE A 412 -5.67 5.62 12.36
CA PHE A 412 -5.79 6.51 13.51
C PHE A 412 -6.64 7.74 13.18
N SER A 413 -6.48 8.36 12.01
CA SER A 413 -7.28 9.52 11.59
C SER A 413 -8.77 9.22 11.62
N ASP A 414 -9.15 8.08 11.03
CA ASP A 414 -10.53 7.61 10.96
C ASP A 414 -11.13 7.40 12.35
N ARG A 415 -10.41 6.70 13.25
CA ARG A 415 -10.87 6.37 14.61
C ARG A 415 -10.87 7.56 15.56
N GLN A 416 -10.00 8.55 15.32
CA GLN A 416 -9.83 9.69 16.22
C GLN A 416 -10.64 10.91 15.78
N GLY A 417 -11.22 10.89 14.57
CA GLY A 417 -11.99 11.98 14.00
C GLY A 417 -11.10 13.12 13.49
N ILE A 418 -9.86 12.83 13.13
CA ILE A 418 -8.91 13.83 12.65
C ILE A 418 -9.01 13.88 11.13
N VAL A 419 -9.30 15.05 10.59
CA VAL A 419 -9.57 15.27 9.17
C VAL A 419 -8.26 15.38 8.38
N ILE A 420 -8.20 14.76 7.20
CA ILE A 420 -7.00 14.66 6.40
C ILE A 420 -7.17 15.34 5.05
N ILE A 421 -6.16 16.15 4.70
CA ILE A 421 -5.86 16.52 3.32
C ILE A 421 -4.74 15.58 2.86
N ASP A 422 -5.07 14.66 1.97
CA ASP A 422 -4.16 13.59 1.55
C ASP A 422 -3.40 14.01 0.29
N GLU A 423 -2.08 14.00 0.35
CA GLU A 423 -1.18 14.68 -0.59
C GLU A 423 -0.27 13.70 -1.33
N VAL A 424 -0.21 13.84 -2.65
CA VAL A 424 0.70 13.11 -3.55
C VAL A 424 2.14 13.65 -3.45
N PRO A 425 3.20 12.88 -3.74
CA PRO A 425 4.59 13.31 -3.57
C PRO A 425 5.13 14.27 -4.65
N ILE A 426 4.35 15.29 -5.01
CA ILE A 426 4.75 16.36 -5.93
C ILE A 426 5.05 17.61 -5.11
N VAL A 427 6.33 17.95 -5.00
CA VAL A 427 6.80 19.06 -4.16
C VAL A 427 7.83 19.87 -4.93
N ASP A 428 7.65 21.20 -4.95
CA ASP A 428 8.53 22.13 -5.66
C ASP A 428 8.77 21.74 -7.13
N ALA A 429 7.77 21.07 -7.71
CA ALA A 429 7.91 20.47 -9.01
C ALA A 429 7.95 21.52 -10.12
N LYS A 430 8.76 21.27 -11.15
CA LYS A 430 9.02 22.15 -12.28
C LYS A 430 9.27 21.35 -13.55
N ASP A 431 9.52 22.06 -14.65
CA ASP A 431 9.92 21.47 -15.93
C ASP A 431 8.91 20.42 -16.45
N TRP A 432 7.66 20.86 -16.59
CA TRP A 432 6.52 20.02 -16.95
C TRP A 432 6.69 19.29 -18.29
N HIS A 433 6.72 17.96 -18.26
CA HIS A 433 6.84 17.10 -19.43
C HIS A 433 6.00 15.83 -19.30
N GLU A 434 5.70 15.16 -20.42
CA GLU A 434 4.79 14.02 -20.52
C GLU A 434 5.12 12.89 -19.53
N GLN A 435 6.38 12.52 -19.40
CA GLN A 435 6.79 11.43 -18.52
C GLN A 435 6.53 11.71 -17.02
N LEU A 436 6.65 12.97 -16.60
CA LEU A 436 6.35 13.39 -15.22
C LEU A 436 4.84 13.31 -15.00
N LEU A 437 4.04 13.71 -16.00
CA LEU A 437 2.59 13.64 -15.94
C LEU A 437 2.12 12.20 -15.78
N GLU A 438 2.68 11.27 -16.55
CA GLU A 438 2.38 9.83 -16.43
C GLU A 438 2.69 9.30 -15.02
N ASN A 439 3.88 9.62 -14.50
CA ASN A 439 4.30 9.18 -13.17
C ASN A 439 3.45 9.82 -12.06
N HIS A 440 3.11 11.10 -12.21
CA HIS A 440 2.24 11.83 -11.29
C HIS A 440 0.82 11.26 -11.29
N LEU A 441 0.22 11.01 -12.46
CA LEU A 441 -1.10 10.38 -12.57
C LEU A 441 -1.10 8.96 -11.99
N SER A 442 -0.03 8.19 -12.20
CA SER A 442 0.14 6.87 -11.58
C SER A 442 0.14 6.98 -10.05
N SER A 443 0.97 7.87 -9.49
CA SER A 443 1.03 8.08 -8.03
C SER A 443 -0.29 8.57 -7.46
N LEU A 444 -0.99 9.49 -8.13
CA LEU A 444 -2.29 9.99 -7.68
C LEU A 444 -3.36 8.89 -7.73
N THR A 445 -3.37 8.08 -8.79
CA THR A 445 -4.30 6.95 -8.94
C THR A 445 -4.09 5.93 -7.82
N GLN A 446 -2.84 5.57 -7.53
CA GLN A 446 -2.50 4.64 -6.45
C GLN A 446 -2.88 5.19 -5.07
N LEU A 447 -2.64 6.48 -4.81
CA LEU A 447 -3.07 7.16 -3.58
C LEU A 447 -4.59 7.06 -3.39
N ILE A 448 -5.36 7.47 -4.40
CA ILE A 448 -6.83 7.43 -4.33
C ILE A 448 -7.31 5.99 -4.19
N GLN A 449 -6.73 5.04 -4.93
CA GLN A 449 -7.11 3.64 -4.84
C GLN A 449 -6.88 3.06 -3.43
N ARG A 450 -5.82 3.48 -2.75
CA ARG A 450 -5.51 3.10 -1.36
C ARG A 450 -6.48 3.70 -0.35
N ASP A 451 -6.76 5.00 -0.46
CA ASP A 451 -7.43 5.77 0.61
C ASP A 451 -8.88 6.21 0.30
N LYS A 452 -9.46 5.83 -0.84
CA LYS A 452 -10.85 6.17 -1.24
C LYS A 452 -11.92 5.89 -0.18
N ASN A 453 -11.71 4.88 0.67
CA ASN A 453 -12.69 4.47 1.68
C ASN A 453 -12.51 5.18 3.04
N ARG A 454 -11.53 6.08 3.18
CA ARG A 454 -11.22 6.76 4.43
C ARG A 454 -12.24 7.86 4.70
N PRO A 455 -13.06 7.78 5.77
CA PRO A 455 -13.93 8.90 6.14
C PRO A 455 -13.16 10.16 6.54
N SER A 456 -11.94 9.98 7.08
CA SER A 456 -11.07 11.09 7.49
C SER A 456 -10.53 11.92 6.32
N VAL A 457 -10.33 11.31 5.15
CA VAL A 457 -9.88 12.01 3.94
C VAL A 457 -11.05 12.79 3.34
N ILE A 458 -10.87 14.11 3.23
CA ILE A 458 -11.90 15.02 2.71
C ILE A 458 -11.47 15.77 1.45
N LEU A 459 -10.16 15.84 1.18
CA LEU A 459 -9.55 16.57 0.07
C LEU A 459 -8.30 15.84 -0.37
N TRP A 460 -8.06 15.82 -1.67
CA TRP A 460 -6.82 15.36 -2.30
C TRP A 460 -5.99 16.57 -2.70
N SER A 461 -4.73 16.61 -2.26
CA SER A 461 -3.74 17.62 -2.67
C SER A 461 -2.86 17.04 -3.77
N VAL A 462 -2.88 17.67 -4.94
CA VAL A 462 -2.17 17.17 -6.14
C VAL A 462 -0.74 17.70 -6.28
N ALA A 463 -0.34 18.69 -5.46
CA ALA A 463 1.01 19.24 -5.46
C ALA A 463 1.21 20.20 -4.27
N ASN A 464 2.45 20.32 -3.81
CA ASN A 464 2.91 21.40 -2.93
C ASN A 464 3.91 22.31 -3.67
N GLU A 465 3.66 23.62 -3.66
CA GLU A 465 4.60 24.65 -4.14
C GLU A 465 5.17 24.44 -5.56
N ALA A 466 4.42 23.70 -6.39
CA ALA A 466 4.72 23.52 -7.80
C ALA A 466 4.87 24.88 -8.53
N ALA A 467 5.78 24.93 -9.51
CA ALA A 467 6.07 26.09 -10.34
C ALA A 467 4.93 26.39 -11.34
N THR A 468 3.76 26.76 -10.82
CA THR A 468 2.50 26.94 -11.56
C THR A 468 2.47 28.19 -12.45
N SER A 469 3.47 29.05 -12.35
CA SER A 469 3.65 30.19 -13.25
C SER A 469 4.53 29.88 -14.46
N SER A 470 5.09 28.67 -14.56
CA SER A 470 6.00 28.29 -15.64
C SER A 470 5.26 27.87 -16.92
N SER A 471 5.94 27.94 -18.06
CA SER A 471 5.40 27.49 -19.35
C SER A 471 5.06 25.99 -19.30
N GLY A 472 3.92 25.60 -19.88
CA GLY A 472 3.48 24.20 -19.90
C GLY A 472 2.54 23.81 -18.74
N THR A 473 2.46 24.62 -17.67
CA THR A 473 1.60 24.37 -16.52
C THR A 473 0.14 24.13 -16.91
N GLU A 474 -0.43 25.00 -17.77
CA GLU A 474 -1.84 24.90 -18.19
C GLU A 474 -2.12 23.57 -18.90
N ILE A 475 -1.19 23.06 -19.70
CA ILE A 475 -1.35 21.79 -20.42
C ILE A 475 -1.23 20.62 -19.45
N TYR A 476 -0.34 20.70 -18.46
CA TYR A 476 -0.08 19.65 -17.49
C TYR A 476 -1.24 19.42 -16.51
N PHE A 477 -1.90 20.49 -16.04
CA PHE A 477 -2.97 20.42 -15.03
C PHE A 477 -4.38 20.50 -15.61
N LYS A 478 -4.53 20.43 -16.94
CA LYS A 478 -5.82 20.40 -17.62
C LYS A 478 -6.37 18.98 -17.67
#